data_AF-A0A8S0RQ97-F1
#
_entry.id   AF-A0A8S0RQ97-F1
#
_cell.length_a   1.000
_cell.length_b   1.000
_cell.length_c   1.000
_cell.angle_alpha   90.00
_cell.angle_beta   90.00
_cell.angle_gamma   90.00
#
_symmetry.space_group_name_H-M   'P 1'
#
loop_
_entity.id
_entity.type
_entity.pdbx_description
1 polymer ?
#
loop_
_entity_poly.entity_id
_entity_poly.type
_entity_poly.pdbx_seq_one_letter_code
_entity_poly.pdbx_strand_id
1 'polypeptide(L)'
;MDQKMNVYVWDMDETLILLKSLLNGTYAGAFNGLKSVQNGIEIGKMWENHILQVCDSYFFYEQIENFNQPYLDILSHYDDGQDLSDYNFNQDGFGPLLDASNKQKLAYRHRVIAQKYKQGLYSFLNQDMIKLWDDLYALSDNFTDRWLSSARACLEQCVIRKRDMTPCLDSADANSHQHVNVLVTSGPLIPSLVKCLLYRLGDLITCDNG
;
A
#
# COMPACT_ATOMS: atom_id res chain seq x y z
N MET A 1 13.08 19.80 25.52
CA MET A 1 11.92 20.22 24.72
C MET A 1 11.32 18.96 24.15
N ASP A 2 10.04 18.70 24.43
CA ASP A 2 9.35 17.51 23.91
C ASP A 2 9.00 17.74 22.45
N GLN A 3 9.55 16.90 21.56
CA GLN A 3 9.21 16.91 20.15
C GLN A 3 7.76 16.42 20.01
N LYS A 4 6.86 17.29 19.56
CA LYS A 4 5.45 16.92 19.34
C LYS A 4 5.31 16.11 18.06
N MET A 5 4.62 14.98 18.14
CA MET A 5 4.35 14.10 17.00
C MET A 5 2.83 14.06 16.73
N ASN A 6 2.44 14.32 15.49
CA ASN A 6 1.08 14.17 14.99
C ASN A 6 1.00 12.86 14.21
N VAL A 7 0.11 11.98 14.65
CA VAL A 7 -0.16 10.69 14.00
C VAL A 7 -1.54 10.76 13.35
N TYR A 8 -1.59 10.59 12.03
CA TYR A 8 -2.82 10.52 11.26
C TYR A 8 -3.11 9.06 10.95
N VAL A 9 -4.20 8.54 11.50
CA VAL A 9 -4.62 7.15 11.30
C VAL A 9 -5.69 7.12 10.22
N TRP A 10 -5.42 6.41 9.14
CA TRP A 10 -6.26 6.32 7.96
C TRP A 10 -6.83 4.92 7.80
N ASP A 11 -8.10 4.84 7.38
CA ASP A 11 -8.65 3.66 6.75
C ASP A 11 -8.34 3.68 5.24
N MET A 12 -8.34 2.51 4.59
CA MET A 12 -8.02 2.38 3.16
C MET A 12 -9.27 2.40 2.28
N ASP A 13 -10.06 1.32 2.36
CA ASP A 13 -11.17 1.07 1.44
C ASP A 13 -12.35 1.99 1.77
N GLU A 14 -12.89 2.65 0.75
CA GLU A 14 -13.96 3.65 0.88
C GLU A 14 -13.57 4.91 1.68
N THR A 15 -12.28 5.11 1.93
CA THR A 15 -11.71 6.33 2.52
C THR A 15 -10.63 6.92 1.61
N LEU A 16 -9.49 6.25 1.45
CA LEU A 16 -8.40 6.69 0.57
C LEU A 16 -8.61 6.23 -0.87
N ILE A 17 -9.23 5.06 -1.04
CA ILE A 17 -9.54 4.46 -2.34
C ILE A 17 -11.01 4.07 -2.42
N LEU A 18 -11.53 3.91 -3.64
CA LEU A 18 -12.86 3.36 -3.88
C LEU A 18 -12.69 2.05 -4.65
N LEU A 19 -13.05 0.92 -4.06
CA LEU A 19 -12.91 -0.39 -4.71
C LEU A 19 -14.15 -1.24 -4.49
N LYS A 20 -14.56 -1.42 -3.23
CA LYS A 20 -15.76 -2.21 -2.90
C LYS A 20 -17.02 -1.55 -3.46
N SER A 21 -17.12 -0.23 -3.37
CA SER A 21 -18.24 0.55 -3.91
C SER A 21 -18.30 0.54 -5.45
N LEU A 22 -17.15 0.39 -6.12
CA LEU A 22 -17.09 0.17 -7.57
C LEU A 22 -17.57 -1.25 -7.91
N LEU A 23 -17.01 -2.27 -7.25
CA LEU A 23 -17.32 -3.69 -7.49
C LEU A 23 -18.80 -4.03 -7.29
N ASN A 24 -19.44 -3.46 -6.27
CA ASN A 24 -20.85 -3.68 -5.98
C ASN A 24 -21.79 -2.66 -6.65
N GLY A 25 -21.25 -1.72 -7.43
CA GLY A 25 -22.00 -0.69 -8.14
C GLY A 25 -22.61 0.42 -7.28
N THR A 26 -22.39 0.41 -5.96
CA THR A 26 -23.00 1.38 -5.04
C THR A 26 -22.46 2.79 -5.21
N TYR A 27 -21.20 2.96 -5.63
CA TYR A 27 -20.64 4.28 -5.94
C TYR A 27 -21.49 4.96 -7.01
N ALA A 28 -21.60 4.33 -8.20
CA ALA A 28 -22.35 4.89 -9.32
C ALA A 28 -23.86 4.98 -9.04
N GLY A 29 -24.42 4.02 -8.28
CA GLY A 29 -25.82 4.02 -7.88
C GLY A 29 -26.22 5.26 -7.07
N ALA A 30 -25.31 5.85 -6.30
CA ALA A 30 -25.56 7.06 -5.53
C ALA A 30 -25.74 8.32 -6.39
N PHE A 31 -25.37 8.29 -7.67
CA PHE A 31 -25.43 9.44 -8.58
C PHE A 31 -26.74 9.53 -9.39
N ASN A 32 -27.80 8.81 -8.99
CA ASN A 32 -29.14 8.90 -9.60
C ASN A 32 -29.14 8.79 -11.14
N GLY A 33 -28.33 7.88 -11.69
CA GLY A 33 -28.23 7.63 -13.14
C GLY A 33 -27.26 8.52 -13.91
N LEU A 34 -26.58 9.48 -13.26
CA LEU A 34 -25.54 10.31 -13.90
C LEU A 34 -24.25 9.55 -14.20
N LYS A 35 -24.02 8.40 -13.56
CA LYS A 35 -22.88 7.50 -13.81
C LYS A 35 -23.37 6.11 -14.19
N SER A 36 -22.70 5.49 -15.17
CA SER A 36 -22.97 4.11 -15.57
C SER A 36 -22.51 3.15 -14.46
N VAL A 37 -23.47 2.43 -13.87
CA VAL A 37 -23.19 1.38 -12.87
C VAL A 37 -22.31 0.27 -13.47
N GLN A 38 -22.60 -0.12 -14.70
CA GLN A 38 -21.85 -1.16 -15.41
C GLN A 38 -20.37 -0.75 -15.59
N ASN A 39 -20.11 0.49 -16.00
CA ASN A 39 -18.74 0.98 -16.19
C ASN A 39 -17.99 1.02 -14.84
N GLY A 40 -18.66 1.42 -13.75
CA GLY A 40 -18.06 1.42 -12.42
C GLY A 40 -17.65 0.02 -11.95
N ILE A 41 -18.52 -0.97 -12.18
CA ILE A 41 -18.23 -2.38 -11.88
C ILE A 41 -17.07 -2.91 -12.72
N GLU A 42 -17.00 -2.55 -14.00
CA GLU A 42 -15.89 -2.94 -14.88
C GLU A 42 -14.55 -2.37 -14.40
N ILE A 43 -14.51 -1.09 -14.02
CA ILE A 43 -13.32 -0.47 -13.41
C ILE A 43 -12.92 -1.21 -12.13
N GLY A 44 -13.88 -1.51 -11.25
CA GLY A 44 -13.63 -2.27 -10.02
C GLY A 44 -13.04 -3.66 -10.29
N LYS A 45 -13.56 -4.38 -11.28
CA LYS A 45 -13.04 -5.70 -11.69
C LYS A 45 -11.64 -5.63 -12.29
N MET A 46 -11.35 -4.59 -13.08
CA MET A 46 -9.99 -4.37 -13.59
C MET A 46 -9.00 -4.19 -12.44
N TRP A 47 -9.36 -3.39 -11.43
CA TRP A 47 -8.54 -3.22 -10.24
C TRP A 47 -8.34 -4.52 -9.46
N GLU A 48 -9.42 -5.24 -9.16
CA GLU A 48 -9.37 -6.52 -8.43
C GLU A 48 -8.43 -7.52 -9.13
N ASN A 49 -8.57 -7.68 -10.45
CA ASN A 49 -7.71 -8.56 -11.24
C ASN A 49 -6.23 -8.14 -11.18
N HIS A 50 -5.93 -6.85 -11.32
CA HIS A 50 -4.55 -6.36 -11.28
C HIS A 50 -3.93 -6.44 -9.89
N ILE A 51 -4.71 -6.15 -8.84
CA ILE A 51 -4.26 -6.29 -7.45
C ILE A 51 -3.86 -7.74 -7.20
N LEU A 52 -4.73 -8.70 -7.51
CA LEU A 52 -4.44 -10.13 -7.33
C LEU A 52 -3.23 -10.57 -8.16
N GLN A 53 -3.19 -10.22 -9.44
CA GLN A 53 -2.06 -10.54 -10.31
C GLN A 53 -0.72 -10.04 -9.73
N VAL A 54 -0.68 -8.81 -9.21
CA VAL A 54 0.55 -8.26 -8.61
C VAL A 54 0.88 -8.96 -7.29
N CYS A 55 -0.12 -9.25 -6.46
CA CYS A 55 0.05 -10.01 -5.22
C CYS A 55 0.73 -11.36 -5.47
N ASP A 56 0.21 -12.11 -6.43
CA ASP A 56 0.69 -13.46 -6.72
C ASP A 56 2.04 -13.45 -7.42
N SER A 57 2.21 -12.57 -8.42
CA SER A 57 3.42 -12.55 -9.25
C SER A 57 4.65 -11.97 -8.55
N TYR A 58 4.47 -11.03 -7.62
CA TYR A 58 5.59 -10.24 -7.07
C TYR A 58 5.67 -10.20 -5.54
N PHE A 59 4.59 -10.58 -4.84
CA PHE A 59 4.49 -10.48 -3.38
C PHE A 59 4.18 -11.83 -2.70
N PHE A 60 4.47 -12.94 -3.38
CA PHE A 60 4.38 -14.30 -2.84
C PHE A 60 2.99 -14.67 -2.30
N TYR A 61 1.93 -13.99 -2.71
CA TYR A 61 0.64 -14.06 -2.01
C TYR A 61 0.05 -15.47 -2.00
N GLU A 62 0.06 -16.18 -3.14
CA GLU A 62 -0.32 -17.61 -3.20
C GLU A 62 0.42 -18.49 -2.17
N GLN A 63 1.67 -18.17 -1.85
CA GLN A 63 2.47 -18.93 -0.90
C GLN A 63 2.11 -18.60 0.55
N ILE A 64 1.77 -17.34 0.85
CA ILE A 64 1.68 -16.82 2.23
C ILE A 64 0.31 -16.33 2.66
N GLU A 65 -0.73 -16.42 1.83
CA GLU A 65 -2.08 -15.93 2.14
C GLU A 65 -2.65 -16.50 3.44
N ASN A 66 -2.38 -17.77 3.74
CA ASN A 66 -2.84 -18.46 4.94
C ASN A 66 -2.09 -18.04 6.22
N PHE A 67 -1.05 -17.21 6.08
CA PHE A 67 -0.23 -16.71 7.18
C PHE A 67 -0.28 -15.19 7.29
N ASN A 68 -1.42 -14.58 6.94
CA ASN A 68 -1.63 -13.14 7.03
C ASN A 68 -1.18 -12.58 8.40
N GLN A 69 -0.44 -11.47 8.36
CA GLN A 69 0.11 -10.80 9.54
C GLN A 69 -0.37 -9.35 9.62
N PRO A 70 -0.30 -8.68 10.79
CA PRO A 70 -0.73 -7.30 10.92
C PRO A 70 0.22 -6.27 10.27
N TYR A 71 1.54 -6.54 10.24
CA TYR A 71 2.57 -5.69 9.65
C TYR A 71 3.80 -6.52 9.27
N LEU A 72 4.72 -5.98 8.47
CA LEU A 72 5.82 -6.74 7.87
C LEU A 72 6.86 -7.22 8.88
N ASP A 73 7.21 -6.37 9.86
CA ASP A 73 8.34 -6.62 10.79
C ASP A 73 8.01 -7.57 11.95
N ILE A 74 6.78 -8.11 12.01
CA ILE A 74 6.31 -9.01 13.09
C ILE A 74 7.16 -10.29 13.26
N LEU A 75 7.84 -10.71 12.20
CA LEU A 75 8.67 -11.92 12.17
C LEU A 75 10.16 -11.60 12.06
N SER A 76 10.56 -10.33 12.23
CA SER A 76 11.95 -9.88 12.09
C SER A 76 12.93 -10.64 12.98
N HIS A 77 12.50 -11.11 14.17
CA HIS A 77 13.33 -11.92 15.07
C HIS A 77 13.57 -13.36 14.60
N TYR A 78 12.83 -13.83 13.59
CA TYR A 78 13.11 -15.11 12.91
C TYR A 78 13.99 -14.92 11.67
N ASP A 79 14.22 -13.68 11.23
CA ASP A 79 15.13 -13.39 10.12
C ASP A 79 16.58 -13.35 10.63
N ASP A 80 17.45 -14.17 10.06
CA ASP A 80 18.87 -14.24 10.44
C ASP A 80 19.75 -13.23 9.68
N GLY A 81 19.15 -12.43 8.80
CA GLY A 81 19.86 -11.42 8.03
C GLY A 81 20.62 -11.98 6.83
N GLN A 82 20.49 -13.25 6.45
CA GLN A 82 21.20 -13.80 5.30
C GLN A 82 20.93 -12.98 4.02
N ASP A 83 21.88 -12.97 3.09
CA ASP A 83 21.66 -12.41 1.77
C ASP A 83 20.68 -13.30 0.99
N LEU A 84 19.63 -12.68 0.43
CA LEU A 84 18.55 -13.36 -0.30
C LEU A 84 18.67 -13.19 -1.82
N SER A 85 19.73 -12.56 -2.31
CA SER A 85 19.91 -12.27 -3.75
C SER A 85 19.87 -13.54 -4.63
N ASP A 86 20.45 -14.64 -4.14
CA ASP A 86 20.46 -15.95 -4.82
C ASP A 86 19.49 -16.97 -4.18
N TYR A 87 18.60 -16.54 -3.27
CA TYR A 87 17.70 -17.43 -2.56
C TYR A 87 16.49 -17.84 -3.42
N ASN A 88 16.31 -19.15 -3.60
CA ASN A 88 15.21 -19.69 -4.42
C ASN A 88 13.95 -19.95 -3.58
N PHE A 89 13.06 -18.96 -3.49
CA PHE A 89 11.78 -19.05 -2.78
C PHE A 89 10.85 -20.17 -3.28
N ASN A 90 11.00 -20.62 -4.54
CA ASN A 90 10.16 -21.69 -5.09
C ASN A 90 10.64 -23.09 -4.69
N GLN A 91 11.86 -23.22 -4.16
CA GLN A 91 12.48 -24.49 -3.79
C GLN A 91 12.89 -24.55 -2.32
N ASP A 92 12.50 -23.56 -1.51
CA ASP A 92 12.88 -23.50 -0.11
C ASP A 92 12.05 -24.41 0.81
N GLY A 93 11.07 -25.12 0.25
CA GLY A 93 10.20 -26.03 0.98
C GLY A 93 9.34 -25.32 2.03
N PHE A 94 8.93 -24.08 1.79
CA PHE A 94 7.92 -23.41 2.62
C PHE A 94 6.62 -24.22 2.61
N GLY A 95 6.12 -24.57 3.81
CA GLY A 95 5.01 -25.47 3.99
C GLY A 95 3.80 -24.84 4.71
N PRO A 96 2.69 -25.58 4.84
CA PRO A 96 1.44 -25.08 5.41
C PRO A 96 1.42 -24.97 6.95
N LEU A 97 2.50 -25.36 7.64
CA LEU A 97 2.61 -25.29 9.10
C LEU A 97 3.64 -24.26 9.53
N LEU A 98 3.29 -23.41 10.49
CA LEU A 98 4.16 -22.33 10.96
C LEU A 98 5.13 -22.80 12.07
N ASP A 99 5.98 -23.78 11.75
CA ASP A 99 7.09 -24.20 12.60
C ASP A 99 8.27 -23.20 12.58
N ALA A 100 9.33 -23.46 13.34
CA ALA A 100 10.47 -22.54 13.40
C ALA A 100 11.13 -22.30 12.03
N SER A 101 11.20 -23.34 11.19
CA SER A 101 11.78 -23.25 9.84
C SER A 101 10.91 -22.38 8.92
N ASN A 102 9.60 -22.60 8.90
CA ASN A 102 8.68 -21.81 8.08
C ASN A 102 8.52 -20.38 8.59
N LYS A 103 8.64 -20.12 9.90
CA LYS A 103 8.68 -18.74 10.43
C LYS A 103 9.86 -17.93 9.86
N GLN A 104 11.05 -18.53 9.81
CA GLN A 104 12.23 -17.91 9.20
C GLN A 104 12.02 -17.66 7.69
N LYS A 105 11.51 -18.66 6.95
CA LYS A 105 11.21 -18.51 5.51
C LYS A 105 10.13 -17.47 5.21
N LEU A 106 9.14 -17.32 6.10
CA LEU A 106 8.12 -16.27 6.01
C LEU A 106 8.74 -14.89 6.30
N ALA A 107 9.65 -14.80 7.28
CA ALA A 107 10.40 -13.57 7.55
C ALA A 107 11.22 -13.12 6.33
N TYR A 108 11.87 -14.05 5.61
CA TYR A 108 12.57 -13.74 4.36
C TYR A 108 11.65 -13.14 3.29
N ARG A 109 10.47 -13.73 3.09
CA ARG A 109 9.47 -13.20 2.14
C ARG A 109 9.02 -11.80 2.55
N HIS A 110 8.74 -11.59 3.83
CA HIS A 110 8.41 -10.26 4.37
C HIS A 110 9.52 -9.24 4.16
N ARG A 111 10.79 -9.60 4.38
CA ARG A 111 11.94 -8.71 4.12
C ARG A 111 12.04 -8.32 2.65
N VAL A 112 11.86 -9.27 1.72
CA VAL A 112 11.83 -8.97 0.27
C VAL A 112 10.63 -8.09 -0.10
N ILE A 113 9.46 -8.36 0.47
CA ILE A 113 8.25 -7.54 0.26
C ILE A 113 8.47 -6.11 0.75
N ALA A 114 9.05 -5.91 1.95
CA ALA A 114 9.37 -4.60 2.50
C ALA A 114 10.33 -3.82 1.57
N GLN A 115 11.37 -4.48 1.08
CA GLN A 115 12.31 -3.89 0.12
C GLN A 115 11.63 -3.48 -1.19
N LYS A 116 10.80 -4.36 -1.77
CA LYS A 116 10.03 -4.05 -2.98
C LYS A 116 9.08 -2.88 -2.77
N TYR A 117 8.35 -2.87 -1.66
CA TYR A 117 7.45 -1.79 -1.31
C TYR A 117 8.17 -0.45 -1.22
N LYS A 118 9.33 -0.42 -0.56
CA LYS A 118 10.18 0.78 -0.42
C LYS A 118 10.76 1.27 -1.76
N GLN A 119 11.08 0.36 -2.67
CA GLN A 119 11.55 0.72 -4.02
C GLN A 119 10.43 1.25 -4.92
N GLY A 120 9.17 0.91 -4.61
CA GLY A 120 8.00 1.33 -5.36
C GLY A 120 7.71 0.47 -6.59
N LEU A 121 6.53 0.68 -7.18
CA LEU A 121 6.00 -0.17 -8.24
C LEU A 121 6.88 -0.25 -9.50
N TYR A 122 7.56 0.86 -9.83
CA TYR A 122 8.40 0.97 -11.03
C TYR A 122 9.68 0.13 -10.97
N SER A 123 10.06 -0.44 -9.82
CA SER A 123 11.28 -1.25 -9.72
C SER A 123 11.11 -2.68 -10.25
N PHE A 124 9.88 -3.17 -10.39
CA PHE A 124 9.60 -4.56 -10.79
C PHE A 124 8.54 -4.73 -11.87
N LEU A 125 7.79 -3.68 -12.25
CA LEU A 125 6.87 -3.75 -13.39
C LEU A 125 7.54 -3.33 -14.70
N ASN A 126 7.10 -3.96 -15.80
CA ASN A 126 7.51 -3.56 -17.14
C ASN A 126 6.73 -2.31 -17.62
N GLN A 127 7.21 -1.69 -18.70
CA GLN A 127 6.66 -0.43 -19.20
C GLN A 127 5.19 -0.56 -19.67
N ASP A 128 4.80 -1.70 -20.22
CA ASP A 128 3.43 -1.93 -20.68
C ASP A 128 2.44 -2.05 -19.50
N MET A 129 2.84 -2.76 -18.44
CA MET A 129 2.08 -2.88 -17.19
C MET A 129 1.95 -1.52 -16.49
N ILE A 130 3.03 -0.75 -16.46
CA ILE A 130 3.02 0.62 -15.92
C ILE A 130 2.00 1.49 -16.67
N LYS A 131 2.02 1.45 -18.00
CA LYS A 131 1.07 2.23 -18.82
C LYS A 131 -0.37 1.80 -18.57
N LEU A 132 -0.65 0.48 -18.58
CA LEU A 132 -1.98 -0.05 -18.31
C LEU A 132 -2.51 0.42 -16.95
N TRP A 133 -1.63 0.41 -15.95
CA TRP A 133 -1.93 0.89 -14.61
C TRP A 133 -2.19 2.40 -14.57
N ASP A 134 -1.35 3.20 -15.21
CA ASP A 134 -1.52 4.66 -15.29
C ASP A 134 -2.86 5.03 -15.98
N ASP A 135 -3.20 4.32 -17.05
CA ASP A 135 -4.47 4.48 -17.77
C ASP A 135 -5.66 4.10 -16.87
N LEU A 136 -5.57 3.00 -16.12
CA LEU A 136 -6.61 2.58 -15.18
C LEU A 136 -6.76 3.57 -14.01
N TYR A 137 -5.66 4.09 -13.46
CA TYR A 137 -5.70 5.12 -12.43
C TYR A 137 -6.40 6.38 -12.94
N ALA A 138 -6.02 6.86 -14.13
CA ALA A 138 -6.64 8.05 -14.73
C ALA A 138 -8.14 7.83 -15.03
N LEU A 139 -8.49 6.67 -15.60
CA LEU A 139 -9.89 6.29 -15.84
C LEU A 139 -10.70 6.29 -14.55
N SER A 140 -10.14 5.69 -13.50
CA SER A 140 -10.80 5.57 -12.19
C SER A 140 -10.96 6.92 -11.51
N ASP A 141 -9.91 7.75 -11.48
CA ASP A 141 -9.95 9.08 -10.85
C ASP A 141 -10.94 9.99 -11.59
N ASN A 142 -11.01 9.93 -12.92
CA ASN A 142 -12.03 10.64 -13.70
C ASN A 142 -13.45 10.14 -13.41
N PHE A 143 -13.64 8.82 -13.34
CA PHE A 143 -14.96 8.25 -13.03
C PHE A 143 -15.41 8.59 -11.61
N THR A 144 -14.47 8.70 -10.67
CA THR A 144 -14.72 8.92 -9.24
C THR A 144 -14.64 10.39 -8.83
N ASP A 145 -14.82 11.32 -9.77
CA ASP A 145 -14.81 12.77 -9.51
C ASP A 145 -13.56 13.23 -8.73
N ARG A 146 -12.41 12.64 -9.07
CA ARG A 146 -11.09 12.92 -8.51
C ARG A 146 -10.90 12.46 -7.07
N TRP A 147 -11.60 11.43 -6.62
CA TRP A 147 -11.45 10.88 -5.28
C TRP A 147 -10.00 10.51 -4.96
N LEU A 148 -9.34 9.78 -5.85
CA LEU A 148 -7.99 9.24 -5.61
C LEU A 148 -6.96 10.38 -5.53
N SER A 149 -7.01 11.33 -6.46
CA SER A 149 -6.11 12.49 -6.42
C SER A 149 -6.38 13.40 -5.22
N SER A 150 -7.64 13.53 -4.77
CA SER A 150 -7.99 14.29 -3.57
C SER A 150 -7.48 13.61 -2.29
N ALA A 151 -7.65 12.29 -2.17
CA ALA A 151 -7.13 11.51 -1.05
C ALA A 151 -5.60 11.60 -0.97
N ARG A 152 -4.90 11.45 -2.10
CA ARG A 152 -3.45 11.62 -2.17
C ARG A 152 -3.01 13.02 -1.73
N ALA A 153 -3.66 14.07 -2.23
CA ALA A 153 -3.34 15.45 -1.84
C ALA A 153 -3.53 15.68 -0.33
N CYS A 154 -4.53 15.04 0.29
CA CYS A 154 -4.76 15.10 1.74
C CYS A 154 -3.60 14.45 2.53
N LEU A 155 -3.15 13.27 2.10
CA LEU A 155 -1.99 12.59 2.70
C LEU A 155 -0.69 13.40 2.53
N GLU A 156 -0.47 13.99 1.36
CA GLU A 156 0.69 14.85 1.07
C GLU A 156 0.72 16.06 2.00
N GLN A 157 -0.41 16.73 2.25
CA GLN A 157 -0.49 17.86 3.18
C GLN A 157 -0.12 17.47 4.61
N CYS A 158 -0.48 16.26 5.04
CA CYS A 158 -0.09 15.75 6.36
C CYS A 158 1.44 15.59 6.46
N VAL A 159 2.11 15.18 5.38
CA VAL A 159 3.58 15.08 5.31
C VAL A 159 4.24 16.44 5.13
N ILE A 160 3.70 17.35 4.31
CA ILE A 160 4.32 18.64 3.95
C ILE A 160 4.32 19.65 5.10
N ARG A 161 3.41 19.54 6.09
CA ARG A 161 3.52 20.30 7.35
C ARG A 161 4.87 20.13 8.06
N LYS A 162 5.68 19.14 7.65
CA LYS A 162 7.09 18.93 7.99
C LYS A 162 8.07 19.97 7.40
N ARG A 163 7.77 20.65 6.29
CA ARG A 163 8.71 21.51 5.53
C ARG A 163 8.48 23.02 5.69
N ASP A 164 7.26 23.47 5.99
CA ASP A 164 6.96 24.90 6.13
C ASP A 164 7.45 25.52 7.45
N MET A 165 8.11 24.73 8.31
CA MET A 165 8.83 25.20 9.49
C MET A 165 10.35 25.28 9.21
N THR A 166 10.77 26.45 8.69
CA THR A 166 12.10 27.12 8.71
C THR A 166 13.19 26.75 7.66
N PRO A 167 13.97 27.75 7.14
CA PRO A 167 14.52 28.91 7.87
C PRO A 167 14.19 30.30 7.30
N CYS A 168 13.44 31.08 8.08
CA CYS A 168 13.61 32.53 8.15
C CYS A 168 14.31 32.82 9.49
N LEU A 169 15.29 33.73 9.44
CA LEU A 169 16.17 34.15 10.54
C LEU A 169 15.42 34.49 11.85
N ASP A 170 16.05 34.15 12.96
CA ASP A 170 15.85 34.69 14.31
C ASP A 170 14.51 34.40 15.02
N SER A 171 14.32 33.19 15.53
CA SER A 171 13.69 32.98 16.85
C SER A 171 13.93 31.56 17.38
N ALA A 172 14.38 31.49 18.63
CA ALA A 172 14.78 30.27 19.34
C ALA A 172 13.58 29.46 19.86
N ASP A 173 12.70 29.00 18.96
CA ASP A 173 11.60 28.09 19.31
C ASP A 173 11.47 26.96 18.26
N ALA A 174 12.44 26.06 18.29
CA ALA A 174 12.50 24.87 17.46
C ALA A 174 11.51 23.80 17.95
N ASN A 175 10.22 24.01 17.71
CA ASN A 175 9.21 22.95 17.87
C ASN A 175 9.03 22.20 16.53
N SER A 176 9.99 21.32 16.22
CA SER A 176 9.93 20.44 15.04
C SER A 176 8.79 19.43 15.22
N HIS A 177 7.60 19.72 14.68
CA HIS A 177 6.49 18.78 14.73
C HIS A 177 6.71 17.66 13.71
N GLN A 178 6.78 16.41 14.18
CA GLN A 178 6.83 15.26 13.28
C GLN A 178 5.40 14.88 12.87
N HIS A 179 5.18 14.60 11.60
CA HIS A 179 3.89 14.15 11.08
C HIS A 179 4.06 12.78 10.43
N VAL A 180 3.21 11.83 10.80
CA VAL A 180 3.25 10.45 10.28
C VAL A 180 1.84 10.02 9.87
N ASN A 181 1.72 9.45 8.67
CA ASN A 181 0.53 8.76 8.22
C ASN A 181 0.65 7.27 8.54
N VAL A 182 -0.33 6.73 9.25
CA VAL A 182 -0.45 5.30 9.57
C VAL A 182 -1.72 4.78 8.92
N LEU A 183 -1.61 3.67 8.20
CA LEU A 183 -2.74 2.99 7.60
C LEU A 183 -3.18 1.84 8.51
N VAL A 184 -4.48 1.78 8.80
CA VAL A 184 -5.11 0.66 9.50
C VAL A 184 -6.31 0.23 8.68
N THR A 185 -6.30 -0.98 8.15
CA THR A 185 -7.37 -1.52 7.29
C THR A 185 -7.75 -2.93 7.73
N SER A 186 -8.99 -3.33 7.43
CA SER A 186 -9.47 -4.71 7.66
C SER A 186 -8.96 -5.72 6.63
N GLY A 187 -8.36 -5.26 5.52
CA GLY A 187 -7.85 -6.13 4.47
C GLY A 187 -6.60 -6.91 4.87
N PRO A 188 -6.27 -8.04 4.19
CA PRO A 188 -5.00 -8.72 4.40
C PRO A 188 -3.82 -7.82 4.05
N LEU A 189 -2.67 -8.04 4.72
CA LEU A 189 -1.51 -7.14 4.64
C LEU A 189 -0.96 -7.01 3.23
N ILE A 190 -0.74 -8.14 2.55
CA ILE A 190 -0.10 -8.15 1.22
C ILE A 190 -0.96 -7.43 0.16
N PRO A 191 -2.25 -7.75 -0.02
CA PRO A 191 -3.16 -6.96 -0.85
C PRO A 191 -3.19 -5.49 -0.49
N SER A 192 -3.13 -5.15 0.80
CA SER A 192 -3.15 -3.75 1.25
C SER A 192 -1.87 -3.00 0.84
N LEU A 193 -0.70 -3.62 0.96
CA LEU A 193 0.56 -3.05 0.46
C LEU A 193 0.54 -2.88 -1.06
N VAL A 194 0.04 -3.88 -1.80
CA VAL A 194 -0.09 -3.80 -3.26
C VAL A 194 -1.07 -2.69 -3.66
N LYS A 195 -2.21 -2.55 -2.98
CA LYS A 195 -3.12 -1.42 -3.15
C LYS A 195 -2.40 -0.09 -2.88
N CYS A 196 -1.61 0.05 -1.82
CA CYS A 196 -0.84 1.26 -1.59
C CYS A 196 0.09 1.61 -2.76
N LEU A 197 0.74 0.62 -3.38
CA LEU A 197 1.58 0.87 -4.56
C LEU A 197 0.73 1.27 -5.78
N LEU A 198 -0.32 0.51 -6.07
CA LEU A 198 -1.20 0.71 -7.23
C LEU A 198 -2.08 1.97 -7.11
N TYR A 199 -2.40 2.44 -5.92
CA TYR A 199 -3.14 3.70 -5.76
C TYR A 199 -2.21 4.88 -5.48
N ARG A 200 -0.90 4.72 -5.70
CA ARG A 200 0.11 5.78 -5.51
C ARG A 200 0.03 6.36 -4.10
N LEU A 201 0.08 5.50 -3.10
CA LEU A 201 0.10 5.86 -1.67
C LEU A 201 1.40 5.42 -0.97
N GLY A 202 2.20 4.56 -1.62
CA GLY A 202 3.36 3.92 -0.98
C GLY A 202 4.48 4.86 -0.53
N ASP A 203 4.65 6.00 -1.19
CA ASP A 203 5.60 7.05 -0.80
C ASP A 203 5.10 7.90 0.39
N LEU A 204 3.81 7.84 0.70
CA LEU A 204 3.15 8.61 1.76
C LEU A 204 2.83 7.78 3.00
N ILE A 205 2.79 6.45 2.85
CA ILE A 205 2.49 5.46 3.89
C ILE A 205 3.64 4.47 3.94
N THR A 206 4.54 4.64 4.91
CA THR A 206 5.70 3.76 5.12
C THR A 206 5.30 2.39 5.67
N CYS A 207 6.05 1.36 5.31
CA CYS A 207 5.89 0.01 5.87
C CYS A 207 6.48 -0.14 7.28
N ASP A 208 7.35 0.77 7.70
CA ASP A 208 8.15 0.70 8.94
C ASP A 208 7.39 1.28 10.17
N ASN A 209 6.06 1.38 10.13
CA ASN A 209 5.28 2.03 11.19
C ASN A 209 4.90 1.09 12.36
N GLY A 210 5.73 0.06 12.60
CA GLY A 210 5.57 -0.92 13.68
C GLY A 210 6.39 -0.60 14.92
#